data_AF-A0A358RHZ1-F1
#
_entry.id   AF-A0A358RHZ1-F1
#
_cell.length_a   1.000
_cell.length_b   1.000
_cell.length_c   1.000
_cell.angle_alpha   90.00
_cell.angle_beta   90.00
_cell.angle_gamma   90.00
#
_symmetry.space_group_name_H-M   'P 1'
#
loop_
_entity.id
_entity.type
_entity.pdbx_description
1 polymer ?
#
loop_
_entity_poly.entity_id
_entity_poly.type
_entity_poly.pdbx_seq_one_letter_code
_entity_poly.pdbx_strand_id
1 'polypeptide(L)'
;MSYKFLYQNARIKSRESKLLTTQAVQRLLDAADAREASKALAELGFGTDGENFDVVFKRAEEENIALLKEMNEGGALDAFIVESDYVNLKILLKAYVSGAKAESFAPNGLFE
;
A
#
# COMPACT_ATOMS: atom_id res chain seq x y z
N MET A 1 12.23 19.72 -20.13
CA MET A 1 11.53 18.89 -19.12
C MET A 1 11.99 17.46 -19.32
N SER A 2 12.63 16.84 -18.34
CA SER A 2 13.22 15.49 -18.49
C SER A 2 12.14 14.47 -18.84
N TYR A 3 12.35 13.64 -19.88
CA TYR A 3 11.42 12.58 -20.32
C TYR A 3 11.06 11.60 -19.19
N LYS A 4 11.90 11.52 -18.15
CA LYS A 4 11.72 10.67 -16.97
C LYS A 4 10.48 11.04 -16.14
N PHE A 5 10.27 12.34 -15.88
CA PHE A 5 9.10 12.82 -15.13
C PHE A 5 7.80 12.62 -15.90
N LEU A 6 7.83 12.76 -17.24
CA LEU A 6 6.66 12.52 -18.08
C LEU A 6 6.23 11.05 -18.02
N TYR A 7 7.19 10.13 -18.15
CA TYR A 7 6.93 8.69 -18.04
C TYR A 7 6.39 8.30 -16.66
N GLN A 8 7.03 8.81 -15.60
CA GLN A 8 6.61 8.64 -14.21
C GLN A 8 5.17 9.12 -13.96
N ASN A 9 4.85 10.32 -14.44
CA ASN A 9 3.51 10.87 -14.30
C ASN A 9 2.46 10.05 -15.06
N ALA A 10 2.76 9.66 -16.31
CA ALA A 10 1.87 8.81 -17.10
C ALA A 10 1.62 7.45 -16.43
N ARG A 11 2.65 6.85 -15.80
CA ARG A 11 2.53 5.58 -15.07
C ARG A 11 1.64 5.71 -13.83
N ILE A 12 1.77 6.78 -13.05
CA ILE A 12 0.87 7.07 -11.93
C ILE A 12 -0.57 7.25 -12.45
N LYS A 13 -0.75 8.08 -13.47
CA LYS A 13 -2.07 8.35 -14.08
C LYS A 13 -2.76 7.07 -14.56
N SER A 14 -2.02 6.15 -15.17
CA SER A 14 -2.56 4.86 -15.59
C SER A 14 -2.95 3.94 -14.43
N ARG A 15 -2.42 4.16 -13.22
CA ARG A 15 -2.83 3.41 -12.00
C ARG A 15 -3.98 4.06 -11.27
N GLU A 16 -4.11 5.39 -11.34
CA GLU A 16 -5.25 6.11 -10.74
C GLU A 16 -6.61 5.57 -11.24
N SER A 17 -6.69 5.13 -12.51
CA SER A 17 -7.91 4.53 -13.07
C SER A 17 -8.30 3.20 -12.43
N LYS A 18 -7.38 2.56 -11.69
CA LYS A 18 -7.60 1.30 -10.98
C LYS A 18 -7.92 1.50 -9.50
N LEU A 19 -7.93 2.74 -9.01
CA LEU A 19 -8.26 3.01 -7.61
C LEU A 19 -9.73 2.68 -7.32
N LEU A 20 -9.98 2.16 -6.11
CA LEU A 20 -11.34 1.94 -5.64
C LEU A 20 -12.03 3.30 -5.50
N THR A 21 -13.10 3.48 -6.28
CA THR A 21 -13.95 4.67 -6.19
C THR A 21 -14.87 4.56 -4.98
N THR A 22 -15.41 5.68 -4.53
CA THR A 22 -16.42 5.69 -3.46
C THR A 22 -17.62 4.79 -3.79
N GLN A 23 -18.04 4.75 -5.06
CA GLN A 23 -19.11 3.87 -5.52
C GLN A 23 -18.72 2.39 -5.45
N ALA A 24 -17.48 2.05 -5.82
CA ALA A 24 -16.96 0.69 -5.69
C ALA A 24 -16.92 0.24 -4.23
N VAL A 25 -16.49 1.11 -3.31
CA VAL A 25 -16.50 0.84 -1.87
C VAL A 25 -17.94 0.62 -1.38
N GLN A 26 -18.89 1.45 -1.78
CA GLN A 26 -20.30 1.25 -1.42
C GLN A 26 -20.83 -0.09 -1.90
N ARG A 27 -20.50 -0.50 -3.13
CA ARG A 27 -20.87 -1.82 -3.67
C ARG A 27 -20.34 -2.97 -2.82
N LEU A 28 -19.15 -2.85 -2.25
CA LEU A 28 -18.59 -3.87 -1.34
C LEU A 28 -19.33 -3.90 -0.01
N LEU A 29 -19.74 -2.75 0.51
CA LEU A 29 -20.51 -2.64 1.77
C LEU A 29 -21.94 -3.16 1.63
N ASP A 30 -22.54 -3.03 0.44
CA ASP A 30 -23.90 -3.49 0.15
C ASP A 30 -24.00 -5.00 -0.14
N ALA A 31 -22.87 -5.72 -0.20
CA ALA A 31 -22.85 -7.16 -0.44
C ALA A 31 -23.49 -7.95 0.71
N ALA A 32 -24.20 -9.03 0.40
CA ALA A 32 -24.93 -9.79 1.42
C ALA A 32 -24.01 -10.56 2.37
N ASP A 33 -22.84 -10.97 1.88
CA ASP A 33 -21.82 -11.67 2.65
C ASP A 33 -20.39 -11.40 2.14
N ALA A 34 -19.40 -11.90 2.89
CA ALA A 34 -17.98 -11.73 2.58
C ALA A 34 -17.57 -12.37 1.23
N ARG A 35 -18.30 -13.40 0.77
CA ARG A 35 -18.00 -14.08 -0.49
C ARG A 35 -18.48 -13.25 -1.68
N GLU A 36 -19.69 -12.69 -1.60
CA GLU A 36 -20.18 -11.74 -2.59
C GLU A 36 -19.31 -10.49 -2.67
N ALA A 37 -18.86 -9.96 -1.51
CA ALA A 37 -17.92 -8.86 -1.47
C ALA A 37 -16.56 -9.23 -2.13
N SER A 38 -16.05 -10.43 -1.90
CA SER A 38 -14.79 -10.90 -2.49
C SER A 38 -14.89 -11.04 -4.01
N LYS A 39 -16.01 -11.56 -4.50
CA LYS A 39 -16.30 -11.62 -5.94
C LYS A 39 -16.40 -10.22 -6.55
N ALA A 40 -17.11 -9.30 -5.90
CA ALA A 40 -17.22 -7.91 -6.37
C ALA A 40 -15.85 -7.21 -6.39
N LEU A 41 -14.98 -7.50 -5.40
CA LEU A 41 -13.62 -6.98 -5.37
C LEU A 41 -12.75 -7.54 -6.51
N ALA A 42 -12.86 -8.84 -6.81
CA ALA A 42 -12.20 -9.46 -7.95
C ALA A 42 -12.67 -8.88 -9.30
N GLU A 43 -13.97 -8.60 -9.45
CA GLU A 43 -14.53 -7.92 -10.63
C GLU A 43 -14.00 -6.48 -10.80
N LEU A 44 -13.66 -5.81 -9.70
CA LEU A 44 -13.01 -4.49 -9.71
C LEU A 44 -11.51 -4.57 -10.04
N GLY A 45 -10.98 -5.78 -10.28
CA GLY A 45 -9.58 -6.01 -10.63
C GLY A 45 -8.65 -6.19 -9.44
N PHE A 46 -9.20 -6.38 -8.24
CA PHE A 46 -8.44 -6.60 -7.00
C PHE A 46 -8.50 -8.07 -6.59
N GLY A 47 -7.37 -8.77 -6.70
CA GLY A 47 -7.24 -10.16 -6.27
C GLY A 47 -8.10 -11.15 -7.07
N THR A 48 -8.35 -12.30 -6.46
CA THR A 48 -9.19 -13.37 -7.04
C THR A 48 -10.38 -13.70 -6.16
N ASP A 49 -11.46 -14.25 -6.75
CA ASP A 49 -12.65 -14.66 -5.99
C ASP A 49 -12.31 -15.66 -4.87
N GLY A 50 -12.71 -15.33 -3.65
CA GLY A 50 -12.43 -16.10 -2.43
C GLY A 50 -11.06 -15.84 -1.80
N GLU A 51 -10.25 -14.93 -2.34
CA GLU A 51 -9.00 -14.51 -1.72
C GLU A 51 -9.27 -13.69 -0.45
N ASN A 52 -8.39 -13.83 0.55
CA ASN A 52 -8.48 -13.09 1.81
C ASN A 52 -8.24 -11.59 1.56
N PHE A 53 -9.16 -10.74 2.04
CA PHE A 53 -9.10 -9.28 1.86
C PHE A 53 -7.80 -8.65 2.35
N ASP A 54 -7.32 -9.03 3.54
CA ASP A 54 -6.09 -8.47 4.10
C ASP A 54 -4.89 -8.78 3.21
N VAL A 55 -4.86 -9.97 2.62
CA VAL A 55 -3.80 -10.37 1.66
C VAL A 55 -3.90 -9.56 0.38
N VAL A 56 -5.10 -9.37 -0.17
CA VAL A 56 -5.32 -8.57 -1.39
C VAL A 56 -4.89 -7.12 -1.18
N PHE A 57 -5.34 -6.49 -0.09
CA PHE A 57 -5.02 -5.10 0.19
C PHE A 57 -3.55 -4.90 0.54
N LYS A 58 -2.96 -5.79 1.33
CA LYS A 58 -1.53 -5.75 1.65
C LYS A 58 -0.68 -5.86 0.38
N ARG A 59 -1.01 -6.77 -0.54
CA ARG A 59 -0.31 -6.89 -1.84
C ARG A 59 -0.44 -5.61 -2.66
N ALA A 60 -1.65 -5.04 -2.75
CA ALA A 60 -1.87 -3.80 -3.48
C ALA A 60 -1.09 -2.61 -2.88
N GLU A 61 -1.00 -2.55 -1.55
CA GLU A 61 -0.19 -1.54 -0.84
C GLU A 61 1.31 -1.72 -1.13
N GLU A 62 1.83 -2.95 -1.02
CA GLU A 62 3.22 -3.29 -1.34
C GLU A 62 3.58 -2.92 -2.79
N GLU A 63 2.71 -3.22 -3.77
CA GLU A 63 2.90 -2.86 -5.18
C GLU A 63 2.91 -1.34 -5.43
N ASN A 64 2.19 -0.56 -4.62
CA ASN A 64 2.15 0.88 -4.72
C ASN A 64 3.37 1.53 -4.05
N ILE A 65 3.79 1.03 -2.88
CA ILE A 65 5.02 1.49 -2.25
C ILE A 65 6.23 1.14 -3.13
N ALA A 66 6.29 -0.06 -3.69
CA ALA A 66 7.37 -0.46 -4.58
C ALA A 66 7.49 0.49 -5.79
N LEU A 67 6.36 0.93 -6.34
CA LEU A 67 6.34 1.95 -7.39
C LEU A 67 6.89 3.29 -6.91
N LEU A 68 6.46 3.77 -5.72
CA LEU A 68 6.96 5.03 -5.16
C LEU A 68 8.47 4.98 -4.94
N LYS A 69 8.98 3.87 -4.40
CA LYS A 69 10.42 3.63 -4.23
C LYS A 69 11.16 3.62 -5.58
N GLU A 70 10.61 2.94 -6.60
CA GLU A 70 11.19 2.91 -7.95
C GLU A 70 11.27 4.31 -8.58
N MET A 71 10.29 5.16 -8.30
CA MET A 71 10.21 6.53 -8.80
C MET A 71 10.96 7.55 -7.95
N ASN A 72 11.48 7.13 -6.79
CA ASN A 72 12.11 8.02 -5.83
C ASN A 72 13.53 8.39 -6.28
N GLU A 73 13.67 9.58 -6.86
CA GLU A 73 14.95 10.11 -7.30
C GLU A 73 15.50 11.11 -6.29
N GLY A 74 16.68 10.83 -5.75
CA GLY A 74 17.36 11.73 -4.81
C GLY A 74 16.57 12.00 -3.53
N GLY A 75 15.69 11.07 -3.12
CA GLY A 75 14.89 11.19 -1.90
C GLY A 75 13.66 12.10 -2.02
N ALA A 76 13.29 12.54 -3.23
CA ALA A 76 12.16 13.44 -3.45
C ALA A 76 10.80 12.91 -2.94
N LEU A 77 10.66 11.59 -2.80
CA LEU A 77 9.46 10.92 -2.32
C LEU A 77 9.60 10.30 -0.92
N ASP A 78 10.73 10.53 -0.22
CA ASP A 78 10.99 9.96 1.11
C ASP A 78 9.89 10.31 2.11
N ALA A 79 9.34 11.53 2.01
CA ALA A 79 8.27 12.01 2.88
C ALA A 79 7.00 11.13 2.85
N PHE A 80 6.76 10.40 1.76
CA PHE A 80 5.61 9.49 1.63
C PHE A 80 5.85 8.10 2.24
N ILE A 81 7.10 7.78 2.58
CA ILE A 81 7.53 6.43 3.02
C ILE A 81 8.04 6.47 4.47
N VAL A 82 8.60 7.61 4.89
CA VAL A 82 9.25 7.79 6.19
C VAL A 82 8.34 7.56 7.40
N GLU A 83 7.02 7.58 7.23
CA GLU A 83 6.09 7.29 8.32
C GLU A 83 6.29 5.89 8.89
N SER A 84 6.52 4.88 8.03
CA SER A 84 6.84 3.52 8.47
C SER A 84 8.15 3.48 9.27
N ASP A 85 9.18 4.21 8.82
CA ASP A 85 10.46 4.27 9.53
C ASP A 85 10.33 4.94 10.90
N TYR A 86 9.51 5.99 10.98
CA TYR A 86 9.21 6.67 12.24
C TYR A 86 8.51 5.74 13.24
N VAL A 87 7.53 4.95 12.77
CA VAL A 87 6.88 3.91 13.60
C VAL A 87 7.89 2.86 14.04
N ASN A 88 8.73 2.37 13.12
CA ASN A 88 9.76 1.36 13.40
C ASN A 88 10.77 1.86 14.44
N LEU A 89 11.22 3.12 14.33
CA LEU A 89 12.10 3.73 15.31
C LEU A 89 11.45 3.80 16.70
N LYS A 90 10.16 4.13 16.78
CA LYS A 90 9.41 4.12 18.05
C LYS A 90 9.30 2.72 18.64
N ILE A 91 9.11 1.69 17.82
CA ILE A 91 9.07 0.30 18.26
C ILE A 91 10.43 -0.09 18.86
N LEU A 92 11.52 0.20 18.15
CA LEU A 92 12.89 -0.07 18.63
C LEU A 92 13.20 0.66 19.93
N LEU A 93 12.84 1.94 20.02
CA LEU A 93 13.07 2.74 21.22
C LEU A 93 12.30 2.16 22.43
N LYS A 94 11.04 1.77 22.24
CA LYS A 94 10.24 1.15 23.30
C LYS A 94 10.83 -0.18 23.74
N ALA A 95 11.25 -1.03 22.80
CA ALA A 95 11.87 -2.32 23.08
C ALA A 95 13.18 -2.16 23.85
N TYR A 96 14.01 -1.19 23.45
CA TYR A 96 15.26 -0.85 24.14
C TYR A 96 14.99 -0.42 25.60
N VAL A 97 14.03 0.47 25.82
CA VAL A 97 13.69 0.97 27.17
C VAL A 97 13.06 -0.12 28.04
N SER A 98 12.25 -1.02 27.47
CA SER A 98 11.60 -2.10 28.22
C SER A 98 12.49 -3.32 28.45
N GLY A 99 13.67 -3.38 27.82
CA GLY A 99 14.52 -4.57 27.80
C GLY A 99 13.92 -5.74 27.01
N ALA A 100 12.88 -5.49 26.21
CA ALA A 100 12.26 -6.48 25.33
C ALA A 100 12.93 -6.48 23.95
N LYS A 101 12.65 -7.50 23.14
CA LYS A 101 12.99 -7.49 21.71
C LYS A 101 11.81 -6.94 20.91
N ALA A 102 12.11 -6.17 19.87
CA ALA A 102 11.09 -5.79 18.89
C ALA A 102 10.75 -7.02 18.04
N GLU A 103 9.47 -7.40 18.01
CA GLU A 103 9.00 -8.61 17.30
C GLU A 103 8.31 -8.30 15.97
N SER A 104 7.80 -7.08 15.80
CA SER A 104 7.06 -6.67 14.61
C SER A 104 7.43 -5.26 14.22
N PHE A 105 7.55 -5.03 12.92
CA PHE A 105 7.86 -3.75 12.30
C PHE A 105 6.74 -3.40 11.32
N ALA A 106 6.47 -2.11 11.17
CA ALA A 106 5.69 -1.62 10.07
C ALA A 106 6.41 -1.97 8.76
N PRO A 107 5.70 -2.52 7.76
CA PRO A 107 6.30 -2.84 6.47
C PRO A 107 6.68 -1.55 5.73
N ASN A 108 7.38 -1.71 4.61
CA ASN A 108 7.45 -0.68 3.57
C ASN A 108 8.25 0.60 3.91
N GLY A 109 9.04 0.64 4.98
CA GLY A 109 9.96 1.75 5.32
C GLY A 109 11.10 1.96 4.31
N LEU A 110 11.79 3.10 4.38
CA LEU A 110 13.00 3.39 3.60
C LEU A 110 14.18 2.55 4.10
N PHE A 111 14.19 2.19 5.38
CA PHE A 111 15.24 1.41 6.01
C PHE A 111 14.73 0.00 6.35
N GLU A 112 15.54 -1.00 6.00
CA GLU A 112 15.32 -2.43 6.32
C GLU A 112 16.14 -2.87 7.54
#